data_AF-A0A6J4F5J2-F1
#
_entry.id   AF-A0A6J4F5J2-F1
#
_cell.length_a   1.000
_cell.length_b   1.000
_cell.length_c   1.000
_cell.angle_alpha   90.00
_cell.angle_beta   90.00
_cell.angle_gamma   90.00
#
_symmetry.space_group_name_H-M   'P 1'
#
loop_
_entity.id
_entity.type
_entity.pdbx_description
1 polymer ?
#
loop_
_entity_poly.entity_id
_entity_poly.type
_entity_poly.pdbx_seq_one_letter_code
_entity_poly.pdbx_strand_id
1 'polypeptide(L)'
;MKPTLYLCMNRRLGTQGSCAAGGNDRLFAALEREIASRGLDWRVMANPCMGHCAKGPNLKAAPAGPFLEHCVAGDAVQVIERLEKAGWPNSG
;
A
#
# COMPACT_ATOMS: atom_id res chain seq x y z
N MET A 1 6.20 16.40 -6.46
CA MET A 1 6.38 14.93 -6.59
C MET A 1 4.99 14.31 -6.59
N LYS A 2 4.70 13.36 -7.49
CA LYS A 2 3.36 12.74 -7.54
C LYS A 2 3.16 11.82 -6.31
N PRO A 3 2.07 11.96 -5.54
CA PRO A 3 1.75 11.09 -4.42
C PRO A 3 1.81 9.62 -4.83
N THR A 4 2.55 8.81 -4.08
CA THR A 4 2.82 7.41 -4.43
C THR A 4 2.68 6.50 -3.22
N LEU A 5 1.95 5.41 -3.42
CA LEU A 5 1.80 4.29 -2.51
C LEU A 5 2.79 3.19 -2.89
N TYR A 6 3.83 3.01 -2.09
CA TYR A 6 4.82 1.95 -2.26
C TYR A 6 4.33 0.69 -1.55
N LEU A 7 3.96 -0.35 -2.30
CA LEU A 7 3.48 -1.61 -1.76
C LEU A 7 4.62 -2.64 -1.69
N CYS A 8 4.85 -3.25 -0.52
CA CYS A 8 5.84 -4.30 -0.38
C CYS A 8 5.43 -5.54 -1.18
N MET A 9 6.13 -5.86 -2.26
CA MET A 9 5.86 -7.01 -3.13
C MET A 9 6.81 -8.18 -2.87
N ASN A 10 7.54 -8.17 -1.76
CA ASN A 10 8.52 -9.21 -1.46
C ASN A 10 7.84 -10.57 -1.22
N ARG A 11 8.32 -11.60 -1.91
CA ARG A 11 7.90 -13.01 -1.77
C ARG A 11 9.08 -13.85 -1.29
N ARG A 12 8.86 -14.65 -0.24
CA ARG A 12 9.81 -15.71 0.19
C ARG A 12 9.23 -17.07 -0.21
N LEU A 13 10.10 -17.99 -0.64
CA LEU A 13 9.70 -19.33 -1.09
C LEU A 13 9.68 -20.38 0.05
N GLY A 14 9.92 -19.97 1.30
CA GLY A 14 9.91 -20.85 2.49
C GLY A 14 8.78 -20.53 3.46
N THR A 15 8.86 -21.08 4.68
CA THR A 15 7.86 -20.89 5.75
C THR A 15 7.86 -19.50 6.38
N GLN A 16 8.87 -18.68 6.06
CA GLN A 16 8.95 -17.31 6.55
C GLN A 16 7.88 -16.44 5.89
N GLY A 17 7.07 -15.76 6.72
CA GLY A 17 6.06 -14.82 6.23
C GLY A 17 6.66 -13.76 5.30
N SER A 18 5.90 -13.38 4.27
CA SER A 18 6.26 -12.31 3.34
C SER A 18 5.00 -11.62 2.81
N CYS A 19 5.08 -10.33 2.50
CA CYS A 19 3.89 -9.55 2.14
C CYS A 19 3.21 -10.10 0.87
N ALA A 20 3.96 -10.52 -0.14
CA ALA A 20 3.38 -11.08 -1.35
C ALA A 20 2.68 -12.44 -1.14
N ALA A 21 3.08 -13.23 -0.15
CA ALA A 21 2.36 -14.46 0.20
C ALA A 21 0.93 -14.17 0.71
N GLY A 22 0.67 -12.95 1.21
CA GLY A 22 -0.65 -12.48 1.63
C GLY A 22 -1.58 -12.03 0.50
N GLY A 23 -1.17 -12.15 -0.77
CA GLY A 23 -2.02 -11.78 -1.92
C GLY A 23 -1.89 -10.33 -2.38
N ASN A 24 -0.71 -9.71 -2.21
CA ASN A 24 -0.49 -8.31 -2.56
C ASN A 24 -0.71 -7.96 -4.03
N ASP A 25 -0.64 -8.91 -4.95
CA ASP A 25 -1.02 -8.69 -6.35
C ASP A 25 -2.48 -8.21 -6.46
N ARG A 26 -3.37 -8.76 -5.62
CA ARG A 26 -4.78 -8.35 -5.57
C ARG A 26 -4.95 -6.96 -4.94
N LEU A 27 -4.20 -6.67 -3.88
CA LEU A 27 -4.21 -5.35 -3.24
C LEU A 27 -3.66 -4.27 -4.19
N PHE A 28 -2.58 -4.55 -4.90
CA PHE A 28 -2.01 -3.64 -5.90
C PHE A 28 -3.06 -3.25 -6.92
N ALA A 29 -3.68 -4.24 -7.57
CA ALA A 29 -4.72 -4.00 -8.56
C ALA A 29 -5.97 -3.32 -7.98
N ALA A 30 -6.32 -3.61 -6.73
CA ALA A 30 -7.45 -2.97 -6.05
C ALA A 30 -7.16 -1.49 -5.75
N LEU A 31 -5.94 -1.14 -5.31
CA LEU A 31 -5.52 0.24 -5.08
C LEU A 31 -5.49 1.03 -6.39
N GLU A 32 -4.98 0.46 -7.49
CA GLU A 32 -5.01 1.14 -8.79
C GLU A 32 -6.42 1.44 -9.26
N ARG A 33 -7.34 0.46 -9.12
CA ARG A 33 -8.76 0.67 -9.47
C ARG A 33 -9.42 1.74 -8.61
N GLU A 34 -9.14 1.75 -7.30
CA GLU A 34 -9.73 2.73 -6.37
C GLU A 34 -9.20 4.15 -6.61
N ILE A 35 -7.91 4.29 -6.88
CA ILE A 35 -7.29 5.58 -7.26
C ILE A 35 -7.93 6.10 -8.55
N ALA A 36 -8.10 5.22 -9.55
CA ALA A 36 -8.70 5.59 -10.83
C ALA A 36 -10.19 5.95 -10.69
N SER A 37 -10.97 5.19 -9.91
CA SER A 37 -12.41 5.42 -9.73
C SER A 37 -12.69 6.75 -9.01
N ARG A 38 -11.80 7.17 -8.11
CA ARG A 38 -11.88 8.46 -7.39
C ARG A 38 -11.26 9.63 -8.16
N GLY A 39 -10.62 9.39 -9.31
CA GLY A 39 -9.92 10.43 -10.07
C GLY A 39 -8.71 11.03 -9.34
N LEU A 40 -8.08 10.28 -8.43
CA LEU A 40 -6.94 10.74 -7.65
C LEU A 40 -5.66 10.74 -8.50
N ASP A 41 -4.88 11.81 -8.45
CA ASP A 41 -3.56 11.87 -9.10
C ASP A 41 -2.48 11.16 -8.27
N TRP A 42 -2.73 9.91 -7.87
CA TRP A 42 -1.80 9.09 -7.08
C TRP A 42 -1.18 7.99 -7.95
N ARG A 43 -0.15 7.30 -7.45
CA ARG A 43 0.45 6.10 -8.06
C ARG A 43 0.50 4.96 -7.06
N VAL A 44 0.48 3.73 -7.56
CA VAL A 44 0.90 2.55 -6.80
C VAL A 44 2.20 2.04 -7.41
N MET A 45 3.20 1.73 -6.60
CA MET A 45 4.47 1.19 -7.06
C MET A 45 4.89 -0.01 -6.24
N ALA A 46 5.46 -1.01 -6.91
CA ALA A 46 6.07 -2.14 -6.22
C ALA A 46 7.31 -1.69 -5.47
N ASN A 47 7.48 -2.20 -4.26
CA ASN A 47 8.64 -1.93 -3.42
C ASN A 47 9.24 -3.24 -2.89
N PRO A 48 10.57 -3.32 -2.73
CA PRO A 48 11.21 -4.42 -2.03
C PRO A 48 10.75 -4.58 -0.58
N CYS A 49 11.29 -5.61 0.09
CA CYS A 49 11.03 -5.88 1.49
C CYS A 49 11.25 -4.64 2.36
N MET A 50 10.26 -4.30 3.18
CA MET A 50 10.33 -3.18 4.12
C MET A 50 10.75 -3.58 5.54
N GLY A 51 11.07 -4.86 5.79
CA GLY A 51 11.50 -5.37 7.10
C GLY A 51 10.37 -5.78 8.05
N HIS A 52 9.12 -5.39 7.79
CA HIS A 52 7.98 -5.62 8.68
C HIS A 52 7.13 -6.85 8.28
N CYS A 53 7.76 -7.96 7.89
CA CYS A 53 7.04 -9.10 7.30
C CYS A 53 6.01 -9.76 8.26
N ALA A 54 6.27 -9.74 9.57
CA ALA A 54 5.35 -10.28 10.59
C ALA A 54 4.02 -9.52 10.70
N LYS A 55 3.98 -8.28 10.18
CA LYS A 55 2.80 -7.40 10.19
C LYS A 55 2.32 -7.05 8.78
N GLY A 56 2.79 -7.80 7.79
CA GLY A 56 2.41 -7.59 6.41
C GLY A 56 0.92 -7.89 6.16
N PRO A 57 0.36 -7.40 5.03
CA PRO A 57 1.03 -6.57 4.02
C PRO A 57 1.32 -5.13 4.45
N ASN A 58 2.42 -4.57 3.92
CA ASN A 58 2.89 -3.23 4.27
C ASN A 58 2.89 -2.29 3.06
N LEU A 59 2.54 -1.03 3.31
CA LEU A 59 2.53 0.05 2.34
C LEU A 59 3.15 1.32 2.94
N LYS A 60 3.85 2.10 2.11
CA LYS A 60 4.35 3.43 2.48
C LYS A 60 3.77 4.49 1.55
N ALA A 61 3.06 5.46 2.10
CA ALA A 61 2.63 6.63 1.36
C ALA A 61 3.75 7.69 1.34
N ALA A 62 4.03 8.27 0.18
CA ALA A 62 5.06 9.29 0.00
C ALA A 62 4.64 10.35 -1.03
N PRO A 63 5.01 11.63 -0.84
CA PRO A 63 5.90 12.15 0.20
C PRO A 63 5.23 12.24 1.57
N ALA A 64 6.01 12.19 2.65
CA ALA A 64 5.60 12.44 4.04
C ALA A 64 4.35 11.69 4.57
N GLY A 65 3.90 10.64 3.90
CA GLY A 65 2.73 9.86 4.31
C GLY A 65 3.07 8.78 5.35
N PRO A 66 2.06 8.14 5.96
CA PRO A 66 2.27 7.11 6.97
C PRO A 66 2.84 5.81 6.37
N PHE A 67 3.43 4.99 7.25
CA PHE A 67 3.66 3.58 7.00
C PHE A 67 2.42 2.81 7.49
N LEU A 68 1.82 1.99 6.64
CA LEU A 68 0.62 1.22 6.92
C LEU A 68 0.98 -0.27 7.00
N GLU A 69 0.61 -0.90 8.10
CA GLU A 69 0.74 -2.33 8.37
C GLU A 69 -0.63 -3.02 8.22
N HIS A 70 -0.65 -4.35 8.05
CA HIS A 70 -1.87 -5.17 7.98
C HIS A 70 -2.89 -4.76 6.90
N CYS A 71 -2.45 -4.23 5.76
CA CYS A 71 -3.35 -3.85 4.67
C CYS A 71 -3.72 -5.09 3.85
N VAL A 72 -4.85 -5.75 4.09
CA VAL A 72 -5.28 -6.92 3.29
C VAL A 72 -6.01 -6.49 2.01
N ALA A 73 -6.20 -7.40 1.05
CA ALA A 73 -6.76 -7.06 -0.28
C ALA A 73 -8.17 -6.45 -0.27
N GLY A 74 -8.98 -6.71 0.78
CA GLY A 74 -10.27 -6.06 0.99
C GLY A 74 -10.18 -4.60 1.43
N ASP A 75 -8.98 -4.13 1.78
CA ASP A 75 -8.78 -2.84 2.43
C ASP A 75 -8.41 -1.71 1.47
N ALA A 76 -8.43 -1.92 0.14
CA ALA A 76 -8.01 -0.85 -0.78
C ALA A 76 -8.81 0.45 -0.55
N VAL A 77 -10.13 0.35 -0.41
CA VAL A 77 -11.02 1.47 -0.03
C VAL A 77 -10.59 2.07 1.31
N GLN A 78 -10.43 1.25 2.34
CA GLN A 78 -10.07 1.70 3.70
C GLN A 78 -8.67 2.34 3.76
N VAL A 79 -7.71 1.86 2.96
CA VAL A 79 -6.36 2.42 2.85
C VAL A 79 -6.44 3.84 2.29
N ILE A 80 -7.17 4.04 1.19
CA ILE A 80 -7.35 5.36 0.58
C ILE A 80 -8.08 6.29 1.55
N GLU A 81 -9.18 5.85 2.17
CA GLU A 81 -9.94 6.65 3.15
C GLU A 81 -9.11 7.04 4.37
N ARG A 82 -8.28 6.13 4.90
CA ARG A 82 -7.37 6.44 6.01
C ARG A 82 -6.35 7.51 5.64
N LEU A 83 -5.84 7.50 4.41
CA LEU A 83 -4.88 8.48 3.92
C LEU A 83 -5.53 9.85 3.70
N GLU A 84 -6.70 9.87 3.06
CA GLU A 84 -7.50 11.10 2.87
C GLU A 84 -7.90 11.72 4.21
N LYS A 85 -8.38 10.89 5.17
CA LYS A 85 -8.71 11.33 6.53
C LYS A 85 -7.51 11.87 7.30
N ALA A 86 -6.31 11.34 7.03
CA ALA A 86 -5.06 11.85 7.59
C ALA A 86 -4.58 13.14 6.89
N GLY A 87 -5.30 13.64 5.89
CA GLY A 87 -4.96 14.84 5.13
C GLY A 87 -3.87 14.63 4.09
N TRP A 88 -3.35 13.41 3.93
CA TRP A 88 -2.33 13.12 2.92
C TRP A 88 -2.95 13.12 1.52
N PRO A 89 -2.27 13.64 0.47
CA PRO A 89 -0.91 14.19 0.43
C PRO A 89 -0.82 15.71 0.70
N ASN A 90 -1.94 16.35 1.02
CA ASN A 90 -2.04 17.81 1.15
C ASN A 90 -1.74 18.33 2.56
N SER A 91 -1.46 17.43 3.51
CA SER A 91 -0.99 17.73 4.86
C SER A 91 0.44 18.26 4.77
N GLY A 92 0.56 19.55 4.45
CA GLY A 92 1.77 20.36 4.61
C GLY A 92 1.75 21.07 5.95
#